data_AF-A0A1B0DGM4-F1
#
_entry.id   AF-A0A1B0DGM4-F1
#
_cell.length_a   1.000
_cell.length_b   1.000
_cell.length_c   1.000
_cell.angle_alpha   90.00
_cell.angle_beta   90.00
_cell.angle_gamma   90.00
#
_symmetry.space_group_name_H-M   'P 1'
#
loop_
_entity.id
_entity.type
_entity.pdbx_description
1 polymer ?
#
loop_
_entity_poly.entity_id
_entity_poly.type
_entity_poly.pdbx_seq_one_letter_code
_entity_poly.pdbx_strand_id
1 'polypeptide(L)'
;MSSPLLTQLCQHGLMHRLTLGRCIHTSAALEKKVTGKYKISAKRDRPLTYEMSQKPQHIAVRKAWNSWNTSNLLDGLRSSETAVEDMFIRKFMIGTWHSLVLSEKSKLTAVKYSRKPVHHLTAVAD
;
A
#
# COMPACT_ATOMS: atom_id res chain seq x y z
N MET A 1 15.96 -9.88 58.05
CA MET A 1 14.55 -9.55 57.78
C MET A 1 14.46 -8.05 57.52
N SER A 2 13.83 -7.47 56.52
CA SER A 2 13.27 -7.86 55.22
C SER A 2 12.95 -6.49 54.59
N SER A 3 13.46 -6.19 53.40
CA SER A 3 13.02 -5.01 52.65
C SER A 3 11.56 -5.17 52.21
N PRO A 4 10.81 -4.06 52.18
CA PRO A 4 9.97 -3.81 51.01
C PRO A 4 10.08 -2.35 50.54
N LEU A 5 10.37 -2.15 49.26
CA LEU A 5 9.40 -1.81 48.22
C LEU A 5 9.21 -0.28 48.08
N LEU A 6 9.81 0.38 47.09
CA LEU A 6 9.46 0.29 45.67
C LEU A 6 8.09 0.95 45.34
N THR A 7 7.66 1.97 46.08
CA THR A 7 6.37 2.61 45.82
C THR A 7 6.29 4.12 46.09
N GLN A 8 7.33 4.93 45.83
CA GLN A 8 7.19 6.39 46.02
C GLN A 8 7.77 7.35 44.98
N LEU A 9 8.12 6.90 43.77
CA LEU A 9 8.31 7.85 42.66
C LEU A 9 7.64 7.35 41.38
N CYS A 10 6.36 7.01 41.53
CA CYS A 10 5.42 7.15 40.43
C CYS A 10 4.82 8.56 40.56
N GLN A 11 4.90 9.33 39.48
CA GLN A 11 4.23 10.60 39.19
C GLN A 11 5.03 11.88 39.49
N HIS A 12 4.92 12.82 38.54
CA HIS A 12 5.66 14.07 38.34
C HIS A 12 7.04 13.88 37.69
N GLY A 13 7.19 13.91 36.37
CA GLY A 13 6.57 14.82 35.42
C GLY A 13 7.50 16.01 35.17
N LEU A 14 7.85 16.22 33.90
CA LEU A 14 8.44 17.44 33.34
C LEU A 14 9.78 17.89 33.92
N MET A 15 10.88 17.60 33.21
CA MET A 15 12.05 18.46 32.95
C MET A 15 13.07 17.53 32.26
N HIS A 16 13.54 17.72 31.03
CA HIS A 16 13.93 18.97 30.41
C HIS A 16 13.90 18.76 28.89
N ARG A 17 12.90 19.35 28.24
CA ARG A 17 13.03 19.82 26.86
C ARG A 17 14.16 20.85 26.91
N LEU A 18 15.30 20.58 26.27
CA LEU A 18 16.31 21.52 25.73
C LEU A 18 17.66 20.80 25.63
N THR A 19 17.81 19.91 24.65
CA THR A 19 19.12 19.64 24.06
C THR A 19 18.99 19.83 22.56
N LEU A 20 19.44 21.00 22.10
CA LEU A 20 19.82 21.31 20.73
C LEU A 20 21.05 20.45 20.33
N GLY A 21 20.92 19.13 20.43
CA GLY A 21 21.90 18.17 19.94
C GLY A 21 21.39 17.61 18.63
N ARG A 22 22.03 17.96 17.51
CA ARG A 22 21.86 17.19 16.26
C ARG A 22 22.36 15.78 16.55
N CYS A 23 21.45 14.84 16.80
CA CYS A 23 21.79 13.43 16.94
C CYS A 23 22.30 12.92 15.59
N ILE A 24 23.60 12.62 15.50
CA ILE A 24 24.18 11.96 14.34
C ILE A 24 23.80 10.48 14.44
N HIS A 25 22.97 10.02 13.51
CA HIS A 25 22.63 8.60 13.40
C HIS A 25 23.84 7.88 12.81
N THR A 26 24.59 7.13 13.63
CA THR A 26 25.82 6.42 13.19
C THR A 26 25.54 5.04 12.60
N SER A 27 24.33 4.50 12.75
CA SER A 27 23.95 3.25 12.11
C SER A 27 23.58 3.48 10.64
N ALA A 28 23.89 2.51 9.78
CA ALA A 28 23.48 2.53 8.37
C ALA A 28 21.97 2.80 8.22
N ALA A 29 21.60 3.70 7.32
CA ALA A 29 20.21 3.96 7.00
C ALA A 29 19.60 2.70 6.34
N LEU A 30 18.58 2.11 6.97
CA LEU A 30 17.91 0.94 6.43
C LEU A 30 16.93 1.36 5.32
N GLU A 31 17.37 1.33 4.07
CA GLU A 31 16.53 1.65 2.91
C GLU A 31 15.62 0.46 2.54
N LYS A 32 14.41 0.45 3.08
CA LYS A 32 13.38 -0.55 2.70
C LYS A 32 12.73 -0.13 1.38
N LYS A 33 12.82 -0.98 0.34
CA LYS A 33 12.11 -0.76 -0.94
C LYS A 33 10.59 -0.92 -0.79
N VAL A 34 9.85 0.20 -0.80
CA VAL A 34 8.37 0.24 -0.62
C VAL A 34 7.60 0.21 -1.94
N THR A 35 8.20 0.63 -3.04
CA THR A 35 7.51 0.82 -4.33
C THR A 35 6.81 -0.44 -4.84
N GLY A 36 5.55 -0.28 -5.24
CA GLY A 36 4.73 -1.33 -5.87
C GLY A 36 4.49 -2.58 -5.00
N LYS A 37 4.58 -2.45 -3.68
CA LYS A 37 4.29 -3.52 -2.72
C LYS A 37 3.11 -3.16 -1.84
N TYR A 38 2.20 -4.11 -1.65
CA TYR A 38 1.15 -4.01 -0.65
C TYR A 38 1.64 -4.57 0.68
N LYS A 39 1.42 -3.83 1.77
CA LYS A 39 1.73 -4.31 3.12
C LYS A 39 0.71 -5.37 3.53
N ILE A 40 1.19 -6.40 4.21
CA ILE A 40 0.32 -7.42 4.78
C ILE A 40 -0.53 -6.81 5.89
N SER A 41 -1.84 -7.07 5.85
CA SER A 41 -2.75 -6.72 6.94
C SER A 41 -2.46 -7.61 8.16
N ALA A 42 -2.58 -7.09 9.38
CA ALA A 42 -2.39 -7.86 10.60
C ALA A 42 -3.32 -9.10 10.64
N LYS A 43 -4.55 -8.96 10.14
CA LYS A 43 -5.55 -10.03 10.06
C LYS A 43 -5.51 -10.82 8.75
N ARG A 44 -4.64 -10.43 7.80
CA ARG A 44 -4.55 -11.03 6.44
C ARG A 44 -5.90 -11.12 5.71
N ASP A 45 -6.78 -10.18 5.99
CA ASP A 45 -8.17 -10.09 5.54
C ASP A 45 -8.37 -9.27 4.26
N ARG A 46 -7.29 -8.72 3.69
CA ARG A 46 -7.34 -7.89 2.48
C ARG A 46 -7.10 -8.74 1.24
N PRO A 47 -8.13 -9.01 0.42
CA PRO A 47 -7.92 -9.74 -0.83
C PRO A 47 -7.12 -8.85 -1.80
N LEU A 48 -6.10 -9.44 -2.41
CA LEU A 48 -5.30 -8.80 -3.45
C LEU A 48 -5.55 -9.53 -4.77
N THR A 49 -5.65 -8.77 -5.86
CA THR A 49 -5.66 -9.34 -7.20
C THR A 49 -4.26 -9.84 -7.56
N TYR A 50 -4.18 -10.69 -8.59
CA TYR A 50 -2.92 -11.21 -9.11
C TYR A 50 -1.89 -10.11 -9.33
N GLU A 51 -2.24 -9.05 -10.08
CA GLU A 51 -1.36 -7.92 -10.38
C GLU A 51 -0.89 -7.16 -9.13
N MET A 52 -1.74 -7.03 -8.11
CA MET A 52 -1.39 -6.36 -6.85
C MET A 52 -0.44 -7.21 -5.99
N SER A 53 -0.52 -8.54 -6.08
CA SER A 53 0.37 -9.44 -5.33
C SER A 53 1.81 -9.45 -5.86
N GLN A 54 2.00 -9.07 -7.14
CA GLN A 54 3.29 -9.15 -7.81
C GLN A 54 4.16 -7.90 -7.61
N LYS A 55 5.34 -8.10 -7.00
CA LYS A 55 6.37 -7.06 -6.81
C LYS A 55 6.87 -6.49 -8.15
N PRO A 56 7.36 -5.23 -8.21
CA PRO A 56 7.87 -4.63 -9.45
C PRO A 56 9.00 -5.42 -10.11
N GLN A 57 9.81 -6.11 -9.31
CA GLN A 57 10.94 -6.93 -9.81
C GLN A 57 10.49 -8.15 -10.62
N HIS A 58 9.20 -8.50 -10.61
CA HIS A 58 8.67 -9.65 -11.37
C HIS A 58 8.00 -9.24 -12.69
N ILE A 59 8.11 -7.96 -13.09
CA ILE A 59 7.76 -7.55 -14.47
C ILE A 59 8.62 -8.37 -15.44
N ALA A 60 8.01 -8.82 -16.53
CA ALA A 60 8.58 -9.71 -17.55
C ALA A 60 8.79 -11.17 -17.14
N VAL A 61 8.66 -11.52 -15.85
CA VAL A 61 8.83 -12.91 -15.38
C VAL A 61 7.49 -13.54 -15.00
N ARG A 62 6.74 -12.87 -14.13
CA ARG A 62 5.43 -13.36 -13.66
C ARG A 62 4.31 -12.44 -14.08
N LYS A 63 4.57 -11.14 -14.17
CA LYS A 63 3.59 -10.17 -14.69
C LYS A 63 4.08 -9.53 -15.97
N ALA A 64 3.15 -9.29 -16.88
CA ALA A 64 3.40 -8.58 -18.13
C ALA A 64 3.37 -7.06 -17.90
N TRP A 65 3.38 -6.30 -18.99
CA TRP A 65 3.22 -4.85 -18.99
C TRP A 65 1.75 -4.46 -19.23
N ASN A 66 1.30 -3.38 -18.58
CA ASN A 66 -0.09 -2.91 -18.68
C ASN A 66 -0.37 -2.06 -19.92
N SER A 67 0.63 -1.90 -20.79
CA SER A 67 0.55 -1.20 -22.07
C SER A 67 1.69 -1.69 -22.95
N TRP A 68 1.39 -2.01 -24.21
CA TRP A 68 2.37 -2.32 -25.23
C TRP A 68 2.32 -1.26 -26.32
N ASN A 69 3.50 -0.75 -26.69
CA ASN A 69 3.69 0.24 -27.75
C ASN A 69 5.10 0.09 -28.32
N THR A 70 5.35 0.73 -29.46
CA THR A 70 6.67 0.75 -30.11
C THR A 70 7.54 1.92 -29.62
N SER A 71 6.98 2.85 -28.84
CA SER A 71 7.61 4.12 -28.45
C SER A 71 8.83 3.94 -27.53
N ASN A 72 8.91 2.84 -26.78
CA ASN A 72 10.02 2.52 -25.88
C ASN A 72 11.08 1.59 -26.51
N LEU A 73 10.92 1.23 -27.78
CA LEU A 73 11.97 0.51 -28.51
C LEU A 73 13.16 1.44 -28.78
N LEU A 74 14.30 0.85 -29.16
CA LEU A 74 15.42 1.62 -29.68
C LEU A 74 14.93 2.43 -30.88
N ASP A 75 15.21 3.73 -30.89
CA ASP A 75 14.71 4.72 -31.88
C ASP A 75 13.18 4.87 -31.93
N GLY A 76 12.48 4.46 -30.87
CA GLY A 76 11.06 4.67 -30.71
C GLY A 76 10.71 6.17 -30.65
N LEU A 77 9.70 6.56 -31.43
CA LEU A 77 9.22 7.94 -31.47
C LEU A 77 8.08 8.14 -30.46
N ARG A 78 7.88 9.40 -30.03
CA ARG A 78 6.69 9.84 -29.27
C ARG A 78 6.48 9.15 -27.92
N SER A 79 7.55 8.79 -27.21
CA SER A 79 7.45 8.15 -25.89
C SER A 79 6.67 9.01 -24.88
N SER A 80 6.81 10.33 -24.96
CA SER A 80 6.13 11.26 -24.06
C SER A 80 4.62 11.31 -24.31
N GLU A 81 4.21 11.36 -25.57
CA GLU A 81 2.82 11.45 -25.99
C GLU A 81 2.08 10.15 -25.67
N THR A 82 2.68 9.01 -25.99
CA THR A 82 2.10 7.70 -25.66
C THR A 82 1.92 7.52 -24.15
N ALA A 83 2.85 8.02 -23.33
CA ALA A 83 2.71 7.97 -21.87
C ALA A 83 1.55 8.87 -21.36
N VAL A 84 1.38 10.05 -21.95
CA VAL A 84 0.28 10.98 -21.61
C VAL A 84 -1.07 10.40 -22.04
N GLU A 85 -1.16 9.87 -23.26
CA GLU A 85 -2.36 9.21 -23.80
C GLU A 85 -2.79 8.03 -22.93
N ASP A 86 -1.85 7.17 -22.54
CA ASP A 86 -2.10 6.03 -21.66
C ASP A 86 -2.62 6.47 -20.27
N MET A 87 -2.02 7.51 -19.68
CA MET A 87 -2.51 8.06 -18.42
C MET A 87 -3.89 8.70 -18.55
N PHE A 88 -4.17 9.39 -19.66
CA PHE A 88 -5.47 9.94 -19.97
C PHE A 88 -6.52 8.84 -20.05
N ILE A 89 -6.32 7.84 -20.91
CA ILE A 89 -7.27 6.73 -21.11
C ILE A 89 -7.54 6.03 -19.79
N ARG A 90 -6.51 5.71 -19.00
CA ARG A 90 -6.73 5.03 -17.71
C ARG A 90 -7.56 5.88 -16.74
N LYS A 91 -7.37 7.20 -16.70
CA LYS A 91 -8.17 8.10 -15.85
C LYS A 91 -9.60 8.26 -16.38
N PHE A 92 -9.73 8.39 -17.70
CA PHE A 92 -11.01 8.49 -18.39
C PHE A 92 -11.86 7.23 -18.15
N MET A 93 -11.31 6.03 -18.34
CA MET A 93 -12.05 4.78 -18.13
C MET A 93 -12.58 4.64 -16.71
N ILE A 94 -11.78 4.99 -15.69
CA ILE A 94 -12.20 4.94 -14.28
C ILE A 94 -13.25 6.01 -13.96
N GLY A 95 -13.12 7.19 -14.55
CA GLY A 95 -14.03 8.32 -14.35
C GLY A 95 -15.34 8.22 -15.16
N THR A 96 -15.36 7.47 -16.25
CA THR A 96 -16.58 7.25 -17.04
C THR A 96 -17.34 6.02 -16.52
N TRP A 97 -16.63 4.91 -16.29
CA TRP A 97 -17.21 3.66 -15.78
C TRP A 97 -16.80 3.39 -14.34
N HIS A 98 -17.34 4.20 -13.44
CA HIS A 98 -17.08 4.09 -12.01
C HIS A 98 -17.43 2.69 -11.47
N SER A 99 -16.45 2.05 -10.82
CA SER A 99 -16.62 0.77 -10.12
C SER A 99 -16.99 -0.45 -10.98
N LEU A 100 -17.00 -0.32 -12.31
CA LEU A 100 -17.21 -1.45 -13.22
C LEU A 100 -15.89 -2.10 -13.65
N VAL A 101 -14.79 -1.35 -13.60
CA VAL A 101 -13.44 -1.85 -13.90
C VAL A 101 -12.80 -2.42 -12.63
N LEU A 102 -12.79 -3.75 -12.53
CA LEU A 102 -12.30 -4.50 -11.37
C LEU A 102 -10.77 -4.67 -11.34
N SER A 103 -10.12 -4.65 -12.51
CA SER A 103 -8.69 -4.98 -12.63
C SER A 103 -7.78 -3.75 -12.50
N GLU A 104 -6.67 -3.93 -11.76
CA GLU A 104 -5.54 -3.01 -11.54
C GLU A 104 -5.81 -1.69 -10.78
N LYS A 105 -6.91 -1.00 -11.08
CA LYS A 105 -7.17 0.40 -10.65
C LYS A 105 -8.20 0.55 -9.55
N SER A 106 -8.76 -0.54 -9.03
CA SER A 106 -9.64 -0.57 -7.85
C SER A 106 -8.88 -0.28 -6.54
N LYS A 107 -7.90 0.63 -6.57
CA LYS A 107 -7.21 1.16 -5.38
C LYS A 107 -8.13 2.00 -4.49
N LEU A 108 -9.30 2.44 -4.98
CA LEU A 108 -10.14 3.41 -4.26
C LEU A 108 -11.43 2.85 -3.64
N THR A 109 -11.89 1.67 -4.04
CA THR A 109 -13.17 1.11 -3.56
C THR A 109 -13.02 -0.03 -2.56
N ALA A 110 -11.94 -0.84 -2.64
CA ALA A 110 -11.76 -1.97 -1.73
C ALA A 110 -11.48 -1.57 -0.27
N VAL A 111 -11.02 -0.34 0.00
CA VAL A 111 -10.83 0.17 1.37
C VAL A 111 -12.13 0.74 1.96
N LYS A 112 -13.09 1.16 1.13
CA LYS A 112 -14.39 1.70 1.60
C LYS A 112 -15.52 0.68 1.60
N TYR A 113 -15.44 -0.39 0.80
CA TYR A 113 -16.40 -1.49 0.81
C TYR A 113 -16.00 -2.63 1.77
N SER A 114 -15.56 -2.29 2.97
CA SER A 114 -15.83 -3.18 4.11
C SER A 114 -17.30 -2.94 4.49
N ARG A 115 -18.23 -3.51 3.70
CA ARG A 115 -19.61 -3.63 4.18
C ARG A 115 -19.54 -4.46 5.46
N LYS A 116 -20.14 -3.92 6.52
CA LYS A 116 -20.38 -4.61 7.79
C LYS A 116 -20.87 -6.04 7.54
N PRO A 117 -20.52 -7.02 8.39
CA PRO A 117 -21.10 -8.35 8.28
C PRO A 117 -22.62 -8.24 8.38
N VAL A 118 -23.32 -8.67 7.34
CA VAL A 118 -24.77 -8.90 7.42
C VAL A 118 -24.91 -10.17 8.27
N HIS A 119 -25.09 -9.97 9.57
CA HIS A 119 -25.66 -11.01 10.42
C HIS A 119 -27.13 -11.20 10.02
N HIS A 120 -27.59 -12.45 10.07
CA HIS A 120 -28.89 -12.98 9.66
C HIS A 120 -28.97 -13.41 8.19
N LEU A 121 -28.75 -14.71 7.96
CA LEU A 121 -29.81 -15.63 7.56
C LEU A 121 -29.34 -17.06 7.87
N THR A 122 -29.85 -17.60 8.98
CA THR A 122 -29.92 -19.03 9.24
C THR A 122 -30.87 -19.64 8.20
N ALA A 123 -30.35 -20.38 7.24
CA ALA A 123 -31.13 -21.37 6.52
C ALA A 123 -30.84 -22.73 7.17
N VAL A 124 -31.78 -23.16 8.00
CA VAL A 124 -31.98 -24.55 8.36
C VAL A 124 -32.32 -25.27 7.06
N ALA A 125 -31.54 -26.29 6.70
CA ALA A 125 -31.95 -27.28 5.72
C ALA A 125 -32.28 -28.54 6.53
N ASP A 126 -33.55 -28.92 6.45
CA ASP A 126 -34.06 -30.24 6.81
C ASP A 126 -33.41 -31.34 5.95
#